data_AF-A0A2D5TKB8-F1
#
_entry.id   AF-A0A2D5TKB8-F1
#
_cell.length_a   1.000
_cell.length_b   1.000
_cell.length_c   1.000
_cell.angle_alpha   90.00
_cell.angle_beta   90.00
_cell.angle_gamma   90.00
#
_symmetry.space_group_name_H-M   'P 1'
#
loop_
_entity.id
_entity.type
_entity.pdbx_description
1 polymer ?
#
loop_
_entity_poly.entity_id
_entity_poly.type
_entity_poly.pdbx_seq_one_letter_code
_entity_poly.pdbx_strand_id
1 'polypeptide(L)'
;MDKSCGLVHAEIIAENVLRNLKQQSKILMKQLTLALIFLFSFSCASPQESKIDRVKIKEDLNEILSDLSQNYVYLQEKDVDLNCIREYYEKQIPNIKSEEEVVLFFEYLLDEFYDSHVHLNTNTNSSFRLSSPIYATFKNGKPIISNVWQTQIKNSIQNIVEAEILKINGIDFEVAIKEFPTQCNDKSSQEVKEWILNKILAGRYNKPRILTLKLKNKKITEFDLDKIKLKKEQELITVRKVNDIGIIRINNSLGQDEIVNEFDKAIDSLLNTKGLIIDLRNTVNGGDSYEARGIMGRFISEPKPYQMHQFFEESYNNPGYNPKIERRWVEYVVPRANQYKNPVVILVGRWTGSMGEGMAIGFEGMERAEIVGSEMERLAGEMSGFSFKNQTFGYRLSTAKLFHVNGTPREKYVPTYYVKQSTTEKDETLEKGIELINKNVE
;
A
#
# COMPACT_ATOMS: atom_id res chain seq x y z
N MET A 1 -28.62 -3.41 88.47
CA MET A 1 -29.49 -2.27 88.07
C MET A 1 -28.56 -1.22 87.47
N ASP A 2 -28.17 -1.32 86.21
CA ASP A 2 -28.98 -1.26 84.98
C ASP A 2 -29.28 0.20 84.57
N LYS A 3 -29.16 0.45 83.25
CA LYS A 3 -29.62 1.64 82.50
C LYS A 3 -28.80 2.94 82.43
N SER A 4 -27.49 2.89 82.12
CA SER A 4 -26.83 4.09 81.55
C SER A 4 -25.89 3.86 80.36
N CYS A 5 -25.53 2.61 80.03
CA CYS A 5 -24.66 2.33 78.88
C CYS A 5 -25.42 2.14 77.55
N GLY A 6 -26.76 2.02 77.58
CA GLY A 6 -27.59 1.73 76.39
C GLY A 6 -28.09 2.95 75.61
N LEU A 7 -28.16 4.14 76.23
CA LEU A 7 -28.73 5.34 75.59
C LEU A 7 -27.73 6.04 74.64
N VAL A 8 -26.45 6.11 75.02
CA VAL A 8 -25.40 6.74 74.19
C VAL A 8 -25.09 5.90 72.93
N HIS A 9 -25.18 4.58 73.03
CA HIS A 9 -24.99 3.68 71.88
C HIS A 9 -26.17 3.74 70.89
N ALA A 10 -27.40 3.89 71.37
CA ALA A 10 -28.59 3.99 70.51
C ALA A 10 -28.63 5.32 69.74
N GLU A 11 -28.23 6.44 70.35
CA GLU A 11 -28.17 7.75 69.68
C GLU A 11 -27.11 7.80 68.57
N ILE A 12 -25.93 7.23 68.79
CA ILE A 12 -24.86 7.19 67.79
C ILE A 12 -25.24 6.29 66.60
N ILE A 13 -25.92 5.17 66.85
CA ILE A 13 -26.42 4.28 65.79
C ILE A 13 -27.55 4.97 65.01
N ALA A 14 -28.48 5.65 65.69
CA ALA A 14 -29.57 6.37 65.03
C ALA A 14 -29.05 7.53 64.16
N GLU A 15 -28.06 8.31 64.63
CA GLU A 15 -27.43 9.37 63.83
C GLU A 15 -26.71 8.82 62.59
N ASN A 16 -25.99 7.70 62.72
CA ASN A 16 -25.29 7.09 61.59
C ASN A 16 -26.25 6.49 60.56
N VAL A 17 -27.36 5.89 61.00
CA VAL A 17 -28.43 5.41 60.10
C VAL A 17 -29.10 6.58 59.38
N LEU A 18 -29.40 7.68 60.07
CA LEU A 18 -29.97 8.90 59.47
C LEU A 18 -29.00 9.57 58.48
N ARG A 19 -27.69 9.57 58.76
CA ARG A 19 -26.67 10.06 57.82
C ARG A 19 -26.57 9.18 56.57
N ASN A 20 -26.57 7.86 56.74
CA ASN A 20 -26.55 6.92 55.62
C ASN A 20 -27.81 7.01 54.74
N LEU A 21 -29.00 7.16 55.36
CA LEU A 21 -30.26 7.34 54.62
C LEU A 21 -30.29 8.66 53.85
N LYS A 22 -29.77 9.76 54.43
CA LYS A 22 -29.62 11.04 53.73
C LYS A 22 -28.58 10.99 52.60
N GLN A 23 -27.52 10.20 52.76
CA GLN A 23 -26.50 10.03 51.72
C GLN A 23 -27.02 9.15 50.57
N GLN A 24 -27.73 8.07 50.87
CA GLN A 24 -28.41 7.25 49.87
C GLN A 24 -29.51 8.02 49.14
N SER A 25 -30.30 8.86 49.82
CA SER A 25 -31.32 9.68 49.15
C SER A 25 -30.70 10.76 48.24
N LYS A 26 -29.57 11.35 48.64
CA LYS A 26 -28.79 12.25 47.77
C LYS A 26 -28.23 11.55 46.55
N ILE A 27 -27.73 10.32 46.69
CA ILE A 27 -27.23 9.51 45.57
C ILE A 27 -28.38 9.12 44.64
N LEU A 28 -29.52 8.71 45.18
CA LEU A 28 -30.71 8.35 44.41
C LEU A 28 -31.30 9.56 43.67
N MET A 29 -31.38 10.74 44.31
CA MET A 29 -31.76 12.00 43.66
C MET A 29 -30.75 12.39 42.58
N LYS A 30 -29.43 12.25 42.82
CA LYS A 30 -28.40 12.56 41.83
C LYS A 30 -28.50 11.63 40.60
N GLN A 31 -28.76 10.35 40.82
CA GLN A 31 -29.00 9.35 39.77
C GLN A 31 -30.31 9.63 39.01
N LEU A 32 -31.38 10.08 39.69
CA LEU A 32 -32.62 10.51 39.03
C LEU A 32 -32.44 11.79 38.21
N THR A 33 -31.66 12.78 38.68
CA THR A 33 -31.30 13.95 37.87
C THR A 33 -30.39 13.60 36.70
N LEU A 34 -29.43 12.66 36.86
CA LEU A 34 -28.61 12.20 35.74
C LEU A 34 -29.45 11.43 34.71
N ALA A 35 -30.41 10.60 35.16
CA ALA A 35 -31.33 9.89 34.28
C ALA A 35 -32.29 10.84 33.54
N LEU A 36 -32.77 11.91 34.20
CA LEU A 36 -33.58 12.94 33.53
C LEU A 36 -32.77 13.74 32.51
N ILE A 37 -31.50 14.05 32.78
CA ILE A 37 -30.61 14.72 31.81
C ILE A 37 -30.32 13.80 30.61
N PHE A 38 -30.18 12.49 30.83
CA PHE A 38 -30.04 11.52 29.74
C PHE A 38 -31.32 11.35 28.90
N LEU A 39 -32.50 11.47 29.51
CA LEU A 39 -33.79 11.36 28.82
C LEU A 39 -34.16 12.63 28.04
N PHE A 40 -33.66 13.80 28.41
CA PHE A 40 -33.84 15.05 27.63
C PHE A 40 -32.76 15.29 26.56
N SER A 41 -31.71 14.45 26.51
CA SER A 41 -30.67 14.51 25.47
C SER A 41 -31.03 13.74 24.19
N PHE A 42 -32.08 12.90 24.23
CA PHE A 42 -32.69 12.32 23.02
C PHE A 42 -33.69 13.31 22.40
N SER A 43 -33.24 14.52 22.12
CA SER A 43 -33.83 15.25 21.00
C SER A 43 -33.53 14.41 19.76
N CYS A 44 -34.57 14.03 19.03
CA CYS A 44 -34.46 13.43 17.71
C CYS A 44 -33.56 14.31 16.84
N ALA A 45 -32.26 14.01 16.81
CA ALA A 45 -31.42 14.37 15.69
C ALA A 45 -31.94 13.53 14.54
N SER A 46 -32.87 14.11 13.77
CA SER A 46 -33.05 13.68 12.39
C SER A 46 -31.64 13.65 11.78
N PRO A 47 -31.18 12.56 11.14
CA PRO A 47 -29.93 12.62 10.41
C PRO A 47 -30.10 13.76 9.42
N GLN A 48 -29.38 14.86 9.67
CA GLN A 48 -29.31 15.94 8.71
C GLN A 48 -28.64 15.32 7.51
N GLU A 49 -29.42 14.96 6.49
CA GLU A 49 -28.89 14.62 5.17
C GLU A 49 -27.90 15.74 4.85
N SER A 50 -26.60 15.46 4.92
CA SER A 50 -25.59 16.40 4.45
C SER A 50 -25.82 16.49 2.97
N LYS A 51 -26.60 17.49 2.57
CA LYS A 51 -26.91 17.71 1.17
C LYS A 51 -25.58 17.91 0.47
N ILE A 52 -25.23 16.98 -0.42
CA ILE A 52 -23.99 17.02 -1.18
C ILE A 52 -23.90 18.38 -1.87
N ASP A 53 -22.85 19.12 -1.52
CA ASP A 53 -22.58 20.44 -2.08
C ASP A 53 -21.80 20.28 -3.38
N ARG A 54 -22.55 20.29 -4.48
CA ARG A 54 -22.02 20.11 -5.84
C ARG A 54 -21.13 21.27 -6.30
N VAL A 55 -21.28 22.46 -5.71
CA VAL A 55 -20.39 23.60 -6.01
C VAL A 55 -19.00 23.28 -5.46
N LYS A 56 -18.94 22.81 -4.22
CA LYS A 56 -17.68 22.39 -3.58
C LYS A 56 -16.98 21.25 -4.31
N ILE A 57 -17.73 20.24 -4.78
CA ILE A 57 -17.15 19.16 -5.61
C ILE A 57 -16.54 19.72 -6.90
N LYS A 58 -17.18 20.72 -7.53
CA LYS A 58 -16.62 21.35 -8.73
C LYS A 58 -15.35 22.13 -8.42
N GLU A 59 -15.28 22.81 -7.28
CA GLU A 59 -14.06 23.49 -6.82
C GLU A 59 -12.92 22.50 -6.59
N ASP A 60 -13.20 21.38 -5.93
CA ASP A 60 -12.24 20.31 -5.68
C ASP A 60 -11.80 19.62 -6.99
N LEU A 61 -12.70 19.43 -7.96
CA LEU A 61 -12.37 18.95 -9.30
C LEU A 61 -11.39 19.91 -10.01
N ASN A 62 -11.61 21.22 -9.91
CA ASN A 62 -10.70 22.20 -10.50
C ASN A 62 -9.32 22.18 -9.83
N GLU A 63 -9.29 21.98 -8.52
CA GLU A 63 -8.05 21.87 -7.75
C GLU A 63 -7.23 20.64 -8.16
N ILE A 64 -7.81 19.45 -8.14
CA ILE A 64 -7.08 18.23 -8.53
C ILE A 64 -6.60 18.27 -9.98
N LEU A 65 -7.38 18.86 -10.90
CA LEU A 65 -6.94 19.06 -12.28
C LEU A 65 -5.77 20.05 -12.39
N SER A 66 -5.76 21.10 -11.55
CA SER A 66 -4.62 22.02 -11.46
C SER A 66 -3.39 21.27 -10.94
N ASP A 67 -3.53 20.51 -9.86
CA ASP A 67 -2.42 19.78 -9.25
C ASP A 67 -1.85 18.71 -10.19
N LEU A 68 -2.70 17.97 -10.90
CA LEU A 68 -2.27 17.03 -11.94
C LEU A 68 -1.48 17.75 -13.04
N SER A 69 -1.99 18.88 -13.53
CA SER A 69 -1.33 19.65 -14.60
C SER A 69 0.04 20.23 -14.21
N GLN A 70 0.20 20.59 -12.93
CA GLN A 70 1.39 21.28 -12.43
C GLN A 70 2.43 20.30 -11.86
N ASN A 71 1.97 19.26 -11.17
CA ASN A 71 2.81 18.46 -10.28
C ASN A 71 2.94 16.99 -10.69
N TYR A 72 2.02 16.42 -11.48
CA TYR A 72 2.12 15.01 -11.84
C TYR A 72 3.19 14.80 -12.93
N VAL A 73 4.34 14.26 -12.51
CA VAL A 73 5.56 14.21 -13.33
C VAL A 73 5.46 13.27 -14.54
N TYR A 74 4.47 12.37 -14.54
CA TYR A 74 4.21 11.41 -15.63
C TYR A 74 3.06 11.82 -16.54
N LEU A 75 2.45 13.00 -16.35
CA LEU A 75 1.25 13.42 -17.10
C LEU A 75 1.42 13.28 -18.63
N GLN A 76 2.57 13.71 -19.16
CA GLN A 76 2.84 13.61 -20.60
C GLN A 76 3.01 12.16 -21.06
N GLU A 77 3.74 11.34 -20.30
CA GLU A 77 3.89 9.92 -20.62
C GLU A 77 2.58 9.14 -20.53
N LYS A 78 1.67 9.56 -19.64
CA LYS A 78 0.39 8.89 -19.47
C LYS A 78 -0.57 9.11 -20.64
N ASP A 79 -0.35 10.13 -21.47
CA ASP A 79 -1.17 10.42 -22.64
C ASP A 79 -2.69 10.45 -22.32
N VAL A 80 -3.03 11.04 -21.17
CA VAL A 80 -4.42 11.22 -20.74
C VAL A 80 -4.82 12.68 -20.91
N ASP A 81 -5.87 12.92 -21.70
CA ASP A 81 -6.36 14.27 -21.96
C ASP A 81 -7.10 14.86 -20.75
N LEU A 82 -6.49 15.85 -20.10
CA LEU A 82 -7.11 16.56 -18.98
C LEU A 82 -8.39 17.30 -19.38
N ASN A 83 -8.56 17.68 -20.65
CA ASN A 83 -9.82 18.29 -21.11
C ASN A 83 -10.94 17.24 -21.16
N CYS A 84 -10.65 16.03 -21.67
CA CYS A 84 -11.58 14.90 -21.56
C CYS A 84 -12.00 14.68 -20.10
N ILE A 85 -11.04 14.62 -19.16
CA ILE A 85 -11.35 14.43 -17.73
C ILE A 85 -12.25 15.56 -17.24
N ARG A 86 -11.87 16.81 -17.48
CA ARG A 86 -12.67 17.98 -17.08
C ARG A 86 -14.10 17.88 -17.59
N GLU A 87 -14.29 17.66 -18.89
CA GLU A 87 -15.61 17.61 -19.51
C GLU A 87 -16.45 16.43 -19.03
N TYR A 88 -15.87 15.24 -18.90
CA TYR A 88 -16.59 14.05 -18.47
C TYR A 88 -17.00 14.17 -17.00
N TYR A 89 -16.05 14.48 -16.11
CA TYR A 89 -16.28 14.50 -14.67
C TYR A 89 -17.15 15.69 -14.26
N GLU A 90 -17.07 16.87 -14.89
CA GLU A 90 -18.02 17.96 -14.64
C GLU A 90 -19.48 17.54 -14.93
N LYS A 91 -19.71 16.73 -15.98
CA LYS A 91 -21.04 16.21 -16.31
C LYS A 91 -21.55 15.16 -15.32
N GLN A 92 -20.69 14.53 -14.53
CA GLN A 92 -21.10 13.55 -13.52
C GLN A 92 -21.51 14.20 -12.19
N ILE A 93 -21.03 15.41 -11.87
CA ILE A 93 -21.31 16.10 -10.60
C ILE A 93 -22.81 16.17 -10.25
N PRO A 94 -23.74 16.48 -11.17
CA PRO A 94 -25.18 16.50 -10.87
C PRO A 94 -25.74 15.16 -10.39
N ASN A 95 -25.10 14.04 -10.72
CA ASN A 95 -25.55 12.69 -10.39
C ASN A 95 -25.09 12.22 -9.00
N ILE A 96 -24.19 12.95 -8.35
CA ILE A 96 -23.66 12.62 -7.02
C ILE A 96 -24.71 12.94 -5.95
N LYS A 97 -24.93 11.97 -5.06
CA LYS A 97 -25.97 11.91 -4.04
C LYS A 97 -25.44 11.52 -2.66
N SER A 98 -24.22 10.98 -2.55
CA SER A 98 -23.64 10.57 -1.27
C SER A 98 -22.14 10.85 -1.17
N GLU A 99 -21.60 10.90 0.05
CA GLU A 99 -20.16 11.02 0.31
C GLU A 99 -19.37 9.84 -0.28
N GLU A 100 -19.98 8.64 -0.29
CA GLU A 100 -19.39 7.48 -0.94
C GLU A 100 -19.22 7.69 -2.45
N GLU A 101 -20.20 8.31 -3.10
CA GLU A 101 -20.12 8.67 -4.51
C GLU A 101 -19.09 9.79 -4.77
N VAL A 102 -18.85 10.69 -3.81
CA VAL A 102 -17.75 11.69 -3.90
C VAL A 102 -16.38 11.01 -3.87
N VAL A 103 -16.18 10.06 -2.96
CA VAL A 103 -14.93 9.29 -2.91
C VAL A 103 -14.73 8.51 -4.21
N LEU A 104 -15.75 7.80 -4.70
CA LEU A 104 -15.66 7.06 -5.96
C LEU A 104 -15.43 7.97 -7.16
N PHE A 105 -16.02 9.16 -7.17
CA PHE A 105 -15.83 10.15 -8.24
C PHE A 105 -14.34 10.52 -8.39
N PHE A 106 -13.67 10.85 -7.29
CA PHE A 106 -12.23 11.17 -7.33
C PHE A 106 -11.34 9.93 -7.48
N GLU A 107 -11.75 8.77 -6.95
CA GLU A 107 -11.04 7.50 -7.19
C GLU A 107 -11.00 7.17 -8.69
N TYR A 108 -12.13 7.26 -9.39
CA TYR A 108 -12.19 6.96 -10.82
C TYR A 108 -11.41 7.98 -11.66
N LEU A 109 -11.43 9.26 -11.26
CA LEU A 109 -10.63 10.30 -11.90
C LEU A 109 -9.14 9.98 -11.83
N LEU A 110 -8.64 9.56 -10.66
CA LEU A 110 -7.24 9.17 -10.49
C LEU A 110 -6.91 7.86 -11.23
N ASP A 111 -7.85 6.92 -11.26
CA ASP A 111 -7.71 5.66 -12.01
C ASP A 111 -7.58 5.90 -13.54
N GLU A 112 -7.95 7.07 -14.07
CA GLU A 112 -7.71 7.43 -15.49
C GLU A 112 -6.22 7.36 -15.86
N PHE A 113 -5.32 7.64 -14.91
CA PHE A 113 -3.86 7.69 -15.14
C PHE A 113 -3.18 6.32 -15.09
N TYR A 114 -3.94 5.25 -14.84
CA TYR A 114 -3.45 3.86 -14.83
C TYR A 114 -2.12 3.72 -14.08
N ASP A 115 -2.05 4.36 -12.91
CA ASP A 115 -0.87 4.43 -12.05
C ASP A 115 -1.26 3.96 -10.66
N SER A 116 -0.75 2.79 -10.27
CA SER A 116 -1.08 2.18 -8.97
C SER A 116 -0.56 2.97 -7.77
N HIS A 117 0.35 3.93 -7.98
CA HIS A 117 0.86 4.80 -6.92
C HIS A 117 -0.02 6.03 -6.68
N VAL A 118 -0.86 6.39 -7.67
CA VAL A 118 -1.75 7.55 -7.62
C VAL A 118 -3.11 7.11 -7.09
N HIS A 119 -3.43 7.53 -5.86
CA HIS A 119 -4.66 7.12 -5.19
C HIS A 119 -5.12 8.13 -4.11
N LEU A 120 -6.36 7.96 -3.65
CA LEU A 120 -6.89 8.67 -2.50
C LEU A 120 -6.31 8.12 -1.19
N ASN A 121 -6.18 8.95 -0.16
CA ASN A 121 -5.81 8.50 1.19
C ASN A 121 -7.02 7.98 2.01
N THR A 122 -8.17 7.81 1.36
CA THR A 122 -9.40 7.24 1.91
C THR A 122 -9.97 6.22 0.95
N ASN A 123 -10.89 5.40 1.44
CA ASN A 123 -11.61 4.43 0.65
C ASN A 123 -13.00 4.19 1.25
N THR A 124 -13.89 3.62 0.45
CA THR A 124 -15.20 3.12 0.91
C THR A 124 -15.31 1.61 0.72
N ASN A 125 -16.44 1.06 1.14
CA ASN A 125 -16.77 -0.33 0.83
C ASN A 125 -16.92 -0.58 -0.67
N SER A 126 -17.27 0.44 -1.47
CA SER A 126 -17.33 0.31 -2.92
C SER A 126 -16.00 0.57 -3.61
N SER A 127 -15.02 1.18 -2.96
CA SER A 127 -13.68 1.41 -3.54
C SER A 127 -12.99 0.13 -3.96
N PHE A 128 -12.13 0.23 -4.97
CA PHE A 128 -11.18 -0.84 -5.31
C PHE A 128 -10.08 -0.96 -4.26
N ARG A 129 -9.68 -2.20 -3.94
CA ARG A 129 -8.47 -2.48 -3.16
C ARG A 129 -7.23 -2.05 -3.94
N LEU A 130 -6.14 -1.75 -3.24
CA LEU A 130 -4.87 -1.35 -3.87
C LEU A 130 -4.06 -2.54 -4.39
N SER A 131 -4.24 -3.73 -3.81
CA SER A 131 -3.46 -4.91 -4.19
C SER A 131 -4.26 -6.22 -4.14
N SER A 132 -3.71 -7.24 -4.77
CA SER A 132 -4.25 -8.60 -4.85
C SER A 132 -3.15 -9.61 -4.55
N PRO A 133 -3.45 -10.78 -3.94
CA PRO A 133 -2.45 -11.83 -3.72
C PRO A 133 -2.10 -12.63 -5.00
N ILE A 134 -2.64 -12.23 -6.14
CA ILE A 134 -2.27 -12.72 -7.46
C ILE A 134 -2.02 -11.52 -8.41
N TYR A 135 -1.16 -11.72 -9.39
CA TYR A 135 -0.90 -10.76 -10.47
C TYR A 135 -1.10 -11.47 -11.80
N ALA A 136 -1.64 -10.76 -12.79
CA ALA A 136 -1.88 -11.29 -14.12
C ALA A 136 -1.32 -10.37 -15.20
N THR A 137 -0.91 -10.99 -16.31
CA THR A 137 -0.39 -10.33 -17.50
C THR A 137 -1.12 -10.85 -18.72
N PHE A 138 -1.18 -10.09 -19.81
CA PHE A 138 -1.68 -10.66 -21.06
C PHE A 138 -0.61 -11.47 -21.78
N LYS A 139 -1.01 -12.67 -22.24
CA LYS A 139 -0.20 -13.49 -23.15
C LYS A 139 -1.05 -13.91 -24.34
N ASN A 140 -0.64 -13.52 -25.54
CA ASN A 140 -1.39 -13.77 -26.78
C ASN A 140 -2.86 -13.30 -26.69
N GLY A 141 -3.09 -12.12 -26.13
CA GLY A 141 -4.42 -11.54 -25.96
C GLY A 141 -5.28 -12.18 -24.87
N LYS A 142 -4.71 -13.00 -23.99
CA LYS A 142 -5.44 -13.66 -22.89
C LYS A 142 -4.89 -13.24 -21.53
N PRO A 143 -5.73 -12.92 -20.53
CA PRO A 143 -5.28 -12.62 -19.18
C PRO A 143 -4.81 -13.91 -18.49
N ILE A 144 -3.53 -13.98 -18.15
CA ILE A 144 -2.89 -15.14 -17.53
C ILE A 144 -2.36 -14.77 -16.15
N ILE A 145 -2.65 -15.57 -15.12
CA ILE A 145 -2.05 -15.41 -13.80
C ILE A 145 -0.54 -15.67 -13.91
N SER A 146 0.27 -14.62 -13.79
CA SER A 146 1.72 -14.69 -13.90
C SER A 146 2.37 -14.93 -12.55
N ASN A 147 1.79 -14.39 -11.47
CA ASN A 147 2.35 -14.51 -10.13
C ASN A 147 1.26 -14.77 -9.07
N VAL A 148 1.65 -15.51 -8.04
CA VAL A 148 0.87 -15.74 -6.82
C VAL A 148 1.77 -15.44 -5.63
N TRP A 149 1.24 -14.74 -4.61
CA TRP A 149 1.99 -14.31 -3.43
C TRP A 149 2.24 -15.46 -2.44
N GLN A 150 2.76 -16.58 -2.95
CA GLN A 150 2.84 -17.87 -2.26
C GLN A 150 3.52 -17.78 -0.90
N THR A 151 4.51 -16.89 -0.75
CA THR A 151 5.28 -16.73 0.49
C THR A 151 4.46 -16.15 1.63
N GLN A 152 3.33 -15.49 1.31
CA GLN A 152 2.40 -14.88 2.26
C GLN A 152 1.09 -15.65 2.41
N ILE A 153 0.84 -16.69 1.62
CA ILE A 153 -0.38 -17.49 1.75
C ILE A 153 -0.20 -18.53 2.87
N LYS A 154 -1.16 -18.59 3.81
CA LYS A 154 -1.13 -19.48 4.97
C LYS A 154 -1.79 -20.84 4.70
N ASN A 155 -2.88 -20.86 3.93
CA ASN A 155 -3.60 -22.09 3.60
C ASN A 155 -3.11 -22.69 2.28
N SER A 156 -3.23 -24.01 2.13
CA SER A 156 -2.99 -24.63 0.84
C SER A 156 -3.99 -24.09 -0.19
N ILE A 157 -3.47 -23.78 -1.38
CA ILE A 157 -4.25 -23.40 -2.55
C ILE A 157 -3.83 -24.27 -3.72
N GLN A 158 -4.74 -24.50 -4.64
CA GLN A 158 -4.39 -25.12 -5.91
C GLN A 158 -3.37 -24.22 -6.64
N ASN A 159 -2.40 -24.84 -7.31
CA ASN A 159 -1.49 -24.10 -8.18
C ASN A 159 -2.27 -23.54 -9.38
N ILE A 160 -2.40 -22.21 -9.41
CA ILE A 160 -3.12 -21.44 -10.44
C ILE A 160 -2.17 -20.62 -11.32
N VAL A 161 -0.85 -20.78 -11.16
CA VAL A 161 0.13 -20.08 -12.00
C VAL A 161 -0.03 -20.55 -13.45
N GLU A 162 0.02 -19.60 -14.38
CA GLU A 162 -0.31 -19.70 -15.81
C GLU A 162 -1.75 -20.13 -16.14
N ALA A 163 -2.69 -20.04 -15.20
CA ALA A 163 -4.11 -20.18 -15.51
C ALA A 163 -4.63 -18.97 -16.30
N GLU A 164 -5.48 -19.23 -17.30
CA GLU A 164 -6.22 -18.21 -18.06
C GLU A 164 -7.46 -17.78 -17.25
N ILE A 165 -7.65 -16.47 -17.10
CA ILE A 165 -8.80 -15.89 -16.39
C ILE A 165 -9.93 -15.67 -17.40
N LEU A 166 -11.01 -16.44 -17.28
CA LEU A 166 -12.15 -16.34 -18.20
C LEU A 166 -13.18 -15.33 -17.70
N LYS A 167 -13.45 -15.33 -16.40
CA LYS A 167 -14.50 -14.52 -15.79
C LYS A 167 -14.11 -14.05 -14.40
N ILE A 168 -14.70 -12.93 -13.98
CA ILE A 168 -14.75 -12.49 -12.58
C ILE A 168 -16.20 -12.23 -12.19
N ASN A 169 -16.66 -12.83 -11.10
CA ASN A 169 -18.04 -12.73 -10.60
C ASN A 169 -19.09 -13.07 -11.67
N GLY A 170 -18.80 -14.06 -12.52
CA GLY A 170 -19.68 -14.49 -13.61
C GLY A 170 -19.64 -13.61 -14.87
N ILE A 171 -18.96 -12.46 -14.82
CA ILE A 171 -18.79 -11.53 -15.95
C ILE A 171 -17.55 -11.93 -16.73
N ASP A 172 -17.66 -11.99 -18.07
CA ASP A 172 -16.51 -12.19 -18.95
C ASP A 172 -15.43 -11.14 -18.71
N PHE A 173 -14.17 -11.56 -18.64
CA PHE A 173 -13.12 -10.66 -18.19
C PHE A 173 -12.87 -9.50 -19.15
N GLU A 174 -13.05 -9.70 -20.47
CA GLU A 174 -12.95 -8.62 -21.46
C GLU A 174 -14.09 -7.60 -21.31
N VAL A 175 -15.29 -8.08 -20.95
CA VAL A 175 -16.43 -7.20 -20.63
C VAL A 175 -16.13 -6.39 -19.37
N ALA A 176 -15.56 -7.01 -18.33
CA ALA A 176 -15.20 -6.32 -17.10
C ALA A 176 -14.16 -5.21 -17.33
N ILE A 177 -13.18 -5.42 -18.22
CA ILE A 177 -12.21 -4.39 -18.61
C ILE A 177 -12.89 -3.25 -19.36
N LYS A 178 -13.76 -3.57 -20.32
CA LYS A 178 -14.52 -2.57 -21.10
C LYS A 178 -15.39 -1.69 -20.18
N GLU A 179 -16.06 -2.30 -19.21
CA GLU A 179 -16.97 -1.65 -18.26
C GLU A 179 -16.26 -0.99 -17.07
N PHE A 180 -14.92 -1.08 -16.98
CA PHE A 180 -14.16 -0.38 -15.94
C PHE A 180 -14.47 1.13 -15.97
N PRO A 181 -14.60 1.82 -14.81
CA PRO A 181 -15.24 3.14 -14.76
C PRO A 181 -14.48 4.28 -15.45
N THR A 182 -13.21 4.10 -15.82
CA THR A 182 -12.41 5.12 -16.54
C THR A 182 -12.97 5.40 -17.93
N GLN A 183 -12.73 6.60 -18.47
CA GLN A 183 -13.29 7.05 -19.74
C GLN A 183 -12.29 7.71 -20.69
N CYS A 184 -11.25 8.35 -20.15
CA CYS A 184 -10.35 9.22 -20.91
C CYS A 184 -9.03 8.55 -21.27
N ASN A 185 -8.75 7.36 -20.72
CA ASN A 185 -7.64 6.53 -21.16
C ASN A 185 -7.99 5.58 -22.32
N ASP A 186 -6.97 5.21 -23.11
CA ASP A 186 -7.12 4.21 -24.17
C ASP A 186 -7.12 2.79 -23.59
N LYS A 187 -8.32 2.28 -23.27
CA LYS A 187 -8.53 0.89 -22.83
C LYS A 187 -8.17 -0.16 -23.88
N SER A 188 -7.80 0.21 -25.11
CA SER A 188 -7.30 -0.73 -26.11
C SER A 188 -5.79 -0.98 -25.96
N SER A 189 -5.05 -0.02 -25.39
CA SER A 189 -3.62 -0.10 -25.08
C SER A 189 -3.29 -1.26 -24.14
N GLN A 190 -2.18 -1.94 -24.43
CA GLN A 190 -1.71 -3.09 -23.66
C GLN A 190 -1.41 -2.73 -22.20
N GLU A 191 -0.82 -1.55 -21.96
CA GLU A 191 -0.48 -1.08 -20.62
C GLU A 191 -1.73 -0.79 -19.79
N VAL A 192 -2.67 -0.02 -20.36
CA VAL A 192 -3.94 0.33 -19.71
C VAL A 192 -4.76 -0.93 -19.43
N LYS A 193 -4.86 -1.86 -20.38
CA LYS A 193 -5.55 -3.15 -20.19
C LYS A 193 -4.95 -3.96 -19.05
N GLU A 194 -3.63 -4.07 -18.98
CA GLU A 194 -2.97 -4.85 -17.93
C GLU A 194 -3.10 -4.20 -16.55
N TRP A 195 -3.07 -2.86 -16.48
CA TRP A 195 -3.35 -2.13 -15.25
C TRP A 195 -4.79 -2.36 -14.78
N ILE A 196 -5.78 -2.18 -15.68
CA ILE A 196 -7.21 -2.43 -15.38
C ILE A 196 -7.43 -3.88 -14.94
N LEU A 197 -6.80 -4.85 -15.63
CA LEU A 197 -6.83 -6.27 -15.27
C LEU A 197 -6.44 -6.47 -13.80
N ASN A 198 -5.32 -5.92 -13.36
CA ASN A 198 -4.85 -6.11 -11.99
C ASN A 198 -5.68 -5.31 -10.97
N LYS A 199 -6.21 -4.14 -11.34
CA LYS A 199 -7.15 -3.37 -10.50
C LYS A 199 -8.48 -4.13 -10.29
N ILE A 200 -8.99 -4.78 -11.33
CA ILE A 200 -10.16 -5.67 -11.25
C ILE A 200 -9.88 -6.87 -10.34
N LEU A 201 -8.68 -7.47 -10.42
CA LEU A 201 -8.28 -8.58 -9.55
C LEU A 201 -8.10 -8.16 -8.08
N ALA A 202 -7.65 -6.94 -7.81
CA ALA A 202 -7.69 -6.36 -6.47
C ALA A 202 -9.14 -6.27 -5.97
N GLY A 203 -10.05 -5.86 -6.86
CA GLY A 203 -11.50 -5.91 -6.69
C GLY A 203 -12.02 -4.94 -5.63
N ARG A 204 -13.34 -4.79 -5.54
CA ARG A 204 -13.99 -3.88 -4.58
C ARG A 204 -14.13 -4.50 -3.19
N TYR A 205 -14.07 -3.70 -2.12
CA TYR A 205 -14.19 -4.20 -0.74
C TYR A 205 -15.52 -4.94 -0.50
N ASN A 206 -16.62 -4.48 -1.10
CA ASN A 206 -17.98 -5.02 -0.94
C ASN A 206 -18.41 -6.06 -1.99
N LYS A 207 -17.51 -6.47 -2.89
CA LYS A 207 -17.80 -7.51 -3.87
C LYS A 207 -16.90 -8.72 -3.63
N PRO A 208 -17.44 -9.94 -3.80
CA PRO A 208 -16.60 -11.13 -3.82
C PRO A 208 -15.66 -11.09 -5.02
N ARG A 209 -14.62 -11.92 -5.00
CA ARG A 209 -13.67 -12.07 -6.11
C ARG A 209 -13.65 -13.53 -6.57
N ILE A 210 -14.71 -13.94 -7.27
CA ILE A 210 -14.85 -15.31 -7.78
C ILE A 210 -14.36 -15.37 -9.22
N LEU A 211 -13.25 -16.06 -9.46
CA LEU A 211 -12.65 -16.22 -10.78
C LEU A 211 -13.10 -17.52 -11.42
N THR A 212 -13.44 -17.49 -12.71
CA THR A 212 -13.48 -18.71 -13.54
C THR A 212 -12.14 -18.86 -14.23
N LEU A 213 -11.38 -19.89 -13.87
CA LEU A 213 -10.03 -20.12 -14.36
C LEU A 213 -9.99 -21.34 -15.29
N LYS A 214 -9.22 -21.23 -16.37
CA LYS A 214 -8.80 -22.37 -17.18
C LYS A 214 -7.34 -22.70 -16.88
N LEU A 215 -7.14 -23.79 -16.18
CA LEU A 215 -5.83 -24.25 -15.70
C LEU A 215 -4.97 -24.79 -16.86
N LYS A 216 -3.66 -24.98 -16.61
CA LYS A 216 -2.71 -25.52 -17.62
C LYS A 216 -3.16 -26.86 -18.20
N ASN A 217 -3.78 -27.71 -17.39
CA ASN A 217 -4.35 -29.00 -17.81
C ASN A 217 -5.69 -28.88 -18.56
N LYS A 218 -6.08 -27.66 -18.96
CA LYS A 218 -7.33 -27.30 -19.64
C LYS A 218 -8.61 -27.48 -18.81
N LYS A 219 -8.51 -27.89 -17.54
CA LYS A 219 -9.66 -27.94 -16.63
C LYS A 219 -10.15 -26.52 -16.33
N ILE A 220 -11.46 -26.33 -16.40
CA ILE A 220 -12.10 -25.10 -15.94
C ILE A 220 -12.54 -25.28 -14.49
N THR A 221 -12.23 -24.31 -13.63
CA THR A 221 -12.60 -24.32 -12.22
C THR A 221 -13.01 -22.93 -11.76
N GLU A 222 -13.90 -22.87 -10.78
CA GLU A 222 -14.09 -21.65 -10.00
C GLU A 222 -13.00 -21.56 -8.93
N PHE A 223 -12.52 -20.34 -8.70
CA PHE A 223 -11.52 -20.01 -7.70
C PHE A 223 -11.97 -18.78 -6.93
N ASP A 224 -12.25 -18.96 -5.65
CA ASP A 224 -12.63 -17.89 -4.74
C ASP A 224 -11.36 -17.24 -4.17
N LEU A 225 -11.01 -16.07 -4.69
CA LEU A 225 -9.81 -15.34 -4.29
C LEU A 225 -9.88 -14.86 -2.83
N ASP A 226 -11.09 -14.70 -2.28
CA ASP A 226 -11.30 -14.28 -0.89
C ASP A 226 -11.10 -15.43 0.12
N LYS A 227 -11.01 -16.68 -0.35
CA LYS A 227 -10.59 -17.83 0.50
C LYS A 227 -9.09 -17.89 0.74
N ILE A 228 -8.28 -17.08 0.06
CA ILE A 228 -6.85 -16.96 0.36
C ILE A 228 -6.70 -16.26 1.72
N LYS A 229 -6.10 -16.97 2.68
CA LYS A 229 -5.73 -16.43 3.97
C LYS A 229 -4.26 -16.01 3.93
N LEU A 230 -4.02 -14.70 3.99
CA LEU A 230 -2.67 -14.17 4.11
C LEU A 230 -2.16 -14.30 5.55
N LYS A 231 -0.83 -14.39 5.69
CA LYS A 231 -0.15 -14.31 6.97
C LYS A 231 -0.41 -12.93 7.60
N LYS A 232 -0.54 -12.93 8.92
CA LYS A 232 -0.56 -11.71 9.73
C LYS A 232 0.78 -11.67 10.43
N GLU A 233 1.72 -10.91 9.88
CA GLU A 233 3.03 -10.73 10.49
C GLU A 233 2.88 -9.75 11.66
N GLN A 234 3.33 -10.16 12.85
CA GLN A 234 3.34 -9.30 14.04
C GLN A 234 4.70 -8.61 14.22
N GLU A 235 5.75 -9.27 13.75
CA GLU A 235 7.13 -8.78 13.79
C GLU A 235 7.44 -7.93 12.56
N LEU A 236 8.24 -6.87 12.73
CA LEU A 236 8.67 -6.00 11.63
C LEU A 236 9.55 -6.74 10.62
N ILE A 237 10.31 -7.73 11.08
CA ILE A 237 11.16 -8.58 10.26
C ILE A 237 11.08 -10.03 10.72
N THR A 238 11.30 -10.96 9.80
CA THR A 238 11.46 -12.38 10.12
C THR A 238 12.89 -12.81 9.78
N VAL A 239 13.58 -13.37 10.76
CA VAL A 239 14.98 -13.82 10.62
C VAL A 239 15.04 -15.34 10.70
N ARG A 240 15.80 -15.96 9.79
CA ARG A 240 16.14 -17.38 9.86
C ARG A 240 17.51 -17.66 9.25
N LYS A 241 18.06 -18.84 9.53
CA LYS A 241 19.35 -19.30 9.00
C LYS A 241 19.18 -20.64 8.28
N VAL A 242 19.78 -20.78 7.10
CA VAL A 242 19.75 -22.01 6.29
C VAL A 242 21.15 -22.27 5.75
N ASN A 243 21.78 -23.39 6.12
CA ASN A 243 23.13 -23.77 5.65
C ASN A 243 24.16 -22.63 5.78
N ASP A 244 24.16 -22.00 6.95
CA ASP A 244 24.99 -20.83 7.26
C ASP A 244 24.71 -19.54 6.45
N ILE A 245 23.59 -19.49 5.73
CA ILE A 245 23.10 -18.27 5.06
C ILE A 245 22.02 -17.63 5.93
N GLY A 246 22.21 -16.37 6.30
CA GLY A 246 21.17 -15.57 6.97
C GLY A 246 20.09 -15.15 5.99
N ILE A 247 18.83 -15.16 6.41
CA ILE A 247 17.69 -14.71 5.62
C ILE A 247 16.88 -13.76 6.49
N ILE A 248 16.78 -12.49 6.08
CA ILE A 248 15.95 -11.47 6.70
C ILE A 248 14.82 -11.13 5.72
N ARG A 249 13.57 -11.38 6.11
CA ARG A 249 12.40 -10.87 5.39
C ARG A 249 11.92 -9.60 6.05
N ILE A 250 11.68 -8.57 5.25
CA ILE A 250 10.96 -7.37 5.69
C ILE A 250 9.46 -7.66 5.64
N ASN A 251 8.75 -7.42 6.75
CA ASN A 251 7.32 -7.75 6.87
C ASN A 251 6.43 -6.52 6.69
N ASN A 252 6.44 -5.97 5.47
CA ASN A 252 5.63 -4.84 5.05
C ASN A 252 5.68 -3.65 6.01
N SER A 253 6.90 -3.34 6.43
CA SER A 253 7.22 -2.51 7.60
C SER A 253 8.20 -1.38 7.29
N LEU A 254 8.45 -1.07 6.01
CA LEU A 254 9.41 -0.02 5.61
C LEU A 254 8.93 1.42 5.88
N GLY A 255 7.74 1.61 6.46
CA GLY A 255 7.26 2.90 6.97
C GLY A 255 7.06 2.89 8.49
N GLN A 256 7.81 2.03 9.19
CA GLN A 256 7.83 1.93 10.64
C GLN A 256 9.27 2.13 11.11
N ASP A 257 9.56 3.29 11.70
CA ASP A 257 10.91 3.72 12.12
C ASP A 257 11.64 2.67 12.97
N GLU A 258 10.92 1.91 13.80
CA GLU A 258 11.46 0.88 14.68
C GLU A 258 12.18 -0.25 13.94
N ILE A 259 11.89 -0.44 12.65
CA ILE A 259 12.53 -1.48 11.83
C ILE A 259 14.04 -1.29 11.77
N VAL A 260 14.55 -0.06 11.84
CA VAL A 260 15.99 0.20 11.81
C VAL A 260 16.68 -0.48 12.99
N ASN A 261 16.08 -0.42 14.18
CA ASN A 261 16.63 -1.06 15.39
C ASN A 261 16.51 -2.58 15.34
N GLU A 262 15.38 -3.10 14.85
CA GLU A 262 15.19 -4.56 14.72
C GLU A 262 16.11 -5.15 13.66
N PHE A 263 16.30 -4.45 12.55
CA PHE A 263 17.27 -4.82 11.52
C PHE A 263 18.70 -4.79 12.07
N ASP A 264 19.04 -3.77 12.87
CA ASP A 264 20.36 -3.66 13.47
C ASP A 264 20.70 -4.88 14.37
N LYS A 265 19.74 -5.31 15.20
CA LYS A 265 19.87 -6.53 16.02
C LYS A 265 20.00 -7.79 15.16
N ALA A 266 19.16 -7.90 14.13
CA ALA A 266 19.15 -9.07 13.26
C ALA A 266 20.49 -9.23 12.54
N ILE A 267 21.00 -8.16 11.93
CA ILE A 267 22.24 -8.24 11.17
C ILE A 267 23.47 -8.45 12.06
N ASP A 268 23.48 -7.91 13.28
CA ASP A 268 24.53 -8.18 14.27
C ASP A 268 24.63 -9.67 14.60
N SER A 269 23.48 -10.35 14.73
CA SER A 269 23.44 -11.80 14.97
C SER A 269 23.90 -12.64 13.76
N LEU A 270 24.00 -12.02 12.59
CA LEU A 270 24.32 -12.69 11.33
C LEU A 270 25.69 -12.28 10.78
N LEU A 271 26.45 -11.36 11.38
CA LEU A 271 27.72 -10.83 10.83
C LEU A 271 28.71 -11.89 10.32
N ASN A 272 28.71 -13.08 10.94
CA ASN A 272 29.63 -14.17 10.62
C ASN A 272 29.05 -15.25 9.68
N THR A 273 27.83 -15.06 9.14
CA THR A 273 27.25 -16.03 8.19
C THR A 273 27.96 -15.99 6.85
N LYS A 274 28.03 -17.14 6.17
CA LYS A 274 28.53 -17.29 4.80
C LYS A 274 27.97 -16.23 3.82
N GLY A 275 26.70 -15.87 3.95
CA GLY A 275 26.04 -14.90 3.09
C GLY A 275 24.67 -14.50 3.66
N LEU A 276 24.10 -13.42 3.12
CA LEU A 276 22.82 -12.88 3.56
C LEU A 276 21.84 -12.76 2.39
N ILE A 277 20.60 -13.11 2.63
CA ILE A 277 19.48 -12.84 1.72
C ILE A 277 18.54 -11.85 2.41
N ILE A 278 18.24 -10.74 1.74
CA ILE A 278 17.18 -9.81 2.16
C ILE A 278 15.98 -10.03 1.25
N ASP A 279 14.86 -10.45 1.84
CA ASP A 279 13.63 -10.75 1.11
C ASP A 279 12.66 -9.55 1.19
N LEU A 280 12.56 -8.80 0.09
CA LEU A 280 11.69 -7.64 -0.08
C LEU A 280 10.34 -7.99 -0.71
N ARG A 281 10.03 -9.27 -0.92
CA ARG A 281 8.78 -9.71 -1.57
C ARG A 281 7.54 -9.55 -0.68
N ASN A 282 7.68 -8.98 0.51
CA ASN A 282 6.58 -8.58 1.38
C ASN A 282 6.71 -7.10 1.76
N THR A 283 6.71 -6.21 0.76
CA THR A 283 6.82 -4.75 0.96
C THR A 283 5.82 -3.99 0.08
N VAL A 284 4.61 -4.54 -0.07
CA VAL A 284 3.56 -4.02 -0.96
C VAL A 284 3.12 -2.58 -0.61
N ASN A 285 3.23 -2.18 0.65
CA ASN A 285 2.89 -0.81 1.06
C ASN A 285 4.03 0.18 0.79
N GLY A 286 5.20 -0.29 0.35
CA GLY A 286 6.39 0.53 0.33
C GLY A 286 6.83 0.96 1.72
N GLY A 287 7.29 2.20 1.82
CA GLY A 287 7.90 2.77 3.00
C GLY A 287 8.61 4.09 2.70
N ASP A 288 9.47 4.52 3.62
CA ASP A 288 10.16 5.80 3.55
C ASP A 288 11.68 5.66 3.38
N SER A 289 12.30 6.72 2.84
CA SER A 289 13.75 6.74 2.60
C SER A 289 14.58 6.73 3.88
N TYR A 290 13.98 6.97 5.05
CA TYR A 290 14.68 6.91 6.34
C TYR A 290 15.07 5.47 6.68
N GLU A 291 14.11 4.55 6.66
CA GLU A 291 14.26 3.13 6.97
C GLU A 291 15.17 2.46 5.94
N ALA A 292 14.95 2.77 4.65
CA ALA A 292 15.76 2.22 3.57
C ALA A 292 17.25 2.59 3.70
N ARG A 293 17.56 3.87 3.97
CA ARG A 293 18.95 4.31 4.20
C ARG A 293 19.51 3.77 5.51
N GLY A 294 18.68 3.64 6.56
CA GLY A 294 19.05 3.01 7.82
C GLY A 294 19.52 1.57 7.63
N ILE A 295 18.78 0.78 6.84
CA ILE A 295 19.11 -0.61 6.50
C ILE A 295 20.33 -0.68 5.58
N MET A 296 20.32 0.03 4.46
CA MET A 296 21.40 -0.01 3.46
C MET A 296 22.76 0.44 4.04
N GLY A 297 22.75 1.37 5.00
CA GLY A 297 23.96 1.85 5.67
C GLY A 297 24.76 0.78 6.41
N ARG A 298 24.14 -0.38 6.71
CA ARG A 298 24.81 -1.55 7.33
C ARG A 298 25.62 -2.40 6.36
N PHE A 299 25.69 -2.01 5.08
CA PHE A 299 26.33 -2.83 4.05
C PHE A 299 27.48 -2.16 3.30
N ILE A 300 27.75 -0.89 3.58
CA ILE A 300 28.74 -0.07 2.85
C ILE A 300 29.74 0.58 3.81
N SER A 301 30.99 0.78 3.37
CA SER A 301 32.07 1.37 4.19
C SER A 301 32.38 2.84 3.85
N GLU A 302 31.79 3.37 2.79
CA GLU A 302 31.85 4.78 2.38
C GLU A 302 30.50 5.20 1.78
N PRO A 303 30.18 6.51 1.65
CA PRO A 303 28.94 6.94 1.03
C PRO A 303 28.79 6.38 -0.40
N LYS A 304 27.62 5.82 -0.72
CA LYS A 304 27.32 5.27 -2.05
C LYS A 304 25.99 5.82 -2.61
N PRO A 305 25.89 6.07 -3.91
CA PRO A 305 24.64 6.48 -4.55
C PRO A 305 23.68 5.28 -4.62
N TYR A 306 22.38 5.51 -4.41
CA TYR A 306 21.40 4.41 -4.46
C TYR A 306 20.18 4.70 -5.35
N GLN A 307 19.83 5.96 -5.57
CA GLN A 307 18.67 6.33 -6.40
C GLN A 307 18.88 7.72 -6.99
N MET A 308 18.41 7.93 -8.22
CA MET A 308 18.33 9.26 -8.82
C MET A 308 16.88 9.73 -8.88
N HIS A 309 16.72 11.04 -8.75
CA HIS A 309 15.44 11.73 -8.89
C HIS A 309 15.50 12.71 -10.07
N GLN A 310 14.35 12.95 -10.70
CA GLN A 310 14.19 13.94 -11.75
C GLN A 310 12.82 14.61 -11.66
N PHE A 311 12.78 15.94 -11.75
CA PHE A 311 11.57 16.69 -12.09
C PHE A 311 11.92 17.89 -12.96
N PHE A 312 10.89 18.57 -13.48
CA PHE A 312 11.06 19.82 -14.23
C PHE A 312 10.74 21.00 -13.33
N GLU A 313 11.78 21.77 -12.99
CA GLU A 313 11.67 22.95 -12.14
C GLU A 313 11.14 24.13 -12.93
N GLU A 314 10.25 24.90 -12.29
CA GLU A 314 9.67 26.13 -12.82
C GLU A 314 10.19 27.34 -12.05
N SER A 315 10.33 28.47 -12.73
CA SER A 315 10.81 29.70 -12.11
C SER A 315 9.84 30.18 -11.04
N TYR A 316 10.31 30.27 -9.79
CA TYR A 316 9.52 30.80 -8.69
C TYR A 316 9.08 32.25 -8.91
N ASN A 317 9.99 33.09 -9.45
CA ASN A 317 9.72 34.52 -9.63
C ASN A 317 8.82 34.82 -10.83
N ASN A 318 8.85 33.97 -11.87
CA ASN A 318 8.10 34.18 -13.11
C ASN A 318 7.55 32.83 -13.63
N PRO A 319 6.60 32.21 -12.92
CA PRO A 319 5.98 30.95 -13.35
C PRO A 319 5.23 31.17 -14.68
N GLY A 320 5.30 30.20 -15.58
CA GLY A 320 4.65 30.21 -16.89
C GLY A 320 5.37 31.02 -17.98
N TYR A 321 6.34 31.88 -17.62
CA TYR A 321 7.05 32.72 -18.59
C TYR A 321 8.38 32.14 -19.08
N ASN A 322 9.07 31.39 -18.23
CA ASN A 322 10.35 30.77 -18.56
C ASN A 322 10.18 29.28 -18.90
N PRO A 323 11.05 28.70 -19.74
CA PRO A 323 11.04 27.26 -19.96
C PRO A 323 11.26 26.51 -18.65
N LYS A 324 10.56 25.38 -18.48
CA LYS A 324 10.84 24.46 -17.37
C LYS A 324 12.21 23.81 -17.58
N ILE A 325 13.01 23.73 -16.51
CA ILE A 325 14.38 23.20 -16.56
C ILE A 325 14.43 21.85 -15.85
N GLU A 326 15.02 20.84 -16.50
CA GLU A 326 15.23 19.54 -15.86
C GLU A 326 16.18 19.68 -14.67
N ARG A 327 15.73 19.23 -13.49
CA ARG A 327 16.55 19.10 -12.29
C ARG A 327 16.71 17.64 -11.93
N ARG A 328 17.97 17.20 -11.85
CA ARG A 328 18.35 15.83 -11.47
C ARG A 328 19.30 15.83 -10.29
N TRP A 329 19.10 14.89 -9.37
CA TRP A 329 20.03 14.65 -8.26
C TRP A 329 20.09 13.16 -7.92
N VAL A 330 21.15 12.81 -7.19
CA VAL A 330 21.42 11.45 -6.72
C VAL A 330 21.36 11.46 -5.20
N GLU A 331 20.59 10.54 -4.63
CA GLU A 331 20.54 10.28 -3.20
C GLU A 331 21.65 9.32 -2.78
N TYR A 332 22.22 9.57 -1.60
CA TYR A 332 23.32 8.79 -1.04
C TYR A 332 22.90 8.07 0.25
N VAL A 333 23.41 6.85 0.40
CA VAL A 333 23.45 6.14 1.68
C VAL A 333 24.81 6.40 2.32
N VAL A 334 24.82 6.61 3.64
CA VAL A 334 26.05 6.78 4.42
C VAL A 334 26.25 5.56 5.33
N PRO A 335 27.49 5.06 5.51
CA PRO A 335 27.79 3.94 6.40
C PRO A 335 27.28 4.13 7.82
N ARG A 336 26.81 3.04 8.42
CA ARG A 336 26.39 2.98 9.82
C ARG A 336 26.89 1.71 10.48
N ALA A 337 27.26 1.83 11.77
CA ALA A 337 27.57 0.72 12.67
C ALA A 337 28.54 -0.32 12.06
N ASN A 338 28.51 -1.55 12.59
CA ASN A 338 29.27 -2.67 12.02
C ASN A 338 28.65 -3.09 10.69
N GLN A 339 29.48 -3.15 9.65
CA GLN A 339 28.99 -3.48 8.31
C GLN A 339 29.06 -4.97 8.04
N TYR A 340 28.01 -5.51 7.42
CA TYR A 340 28.02 -6.87 6.89
C TYR A 340 28.84 -6.91 5.60
N LYS A 341 29.86 -7.76 5.54
CA LYS A 341 30.86 -7.77 4.44
C LYS A 341 30.74 -8.94 3.48
N ASN A 342 30.10 -10.04 3.89
CA ASN A 342 29.97 -11.23 3.07
C ASN A 342 28.95 -11.03 1.92
N PRO A 343 28.83 -11.96 0.96
CA PRO A 343 27.90 -11.85 -0.15
C PRO A 343 26.45 -11.59 0.29
N VAL A 344 25.75 -10.72 -0.45
CA VAL A 344 24.34 -10.36 -0.20
C VAL A 344 23.55 -10.57 -1.49
N VAL A 345 22.33 -11.09 -1.35
CA VAL A 345 21.34 -11.20 -2.41
C VAL A 345 20.02 -10.57 -1.96
N ILE A 346 19.36 -9.85 -2.85
CA ILE A 346 18.03 -9.27 -2.61
C ILE A 346 16.98 -10.05 -3.39
N LEU A 347 15.90 -10.46 -2.73
CA LEU A 347 14.76 -11.10 -3.40
C LEU A 347 13.65 -10.09 -3.64
N VAL A 348 13.14 -10.04 -4.87
CA VAL A 348 12.07 -9.12 -5.29
C VAL A 348 10.96 -9.84 -6.07
N GLY A 349 9.83 -9.16 -6.25
CA GLY A 349 8.72 -9.62 -7.08
C GLY A 349 7.55 -8.65 -7.05
N ARG A 350 6.38 -9.07 -7.57
CA ARG A 350 5.20 -8.20 -7.76
C ARG A 350 4.62 -7.52 -6.50
N TRP A 351 5.09 -7.90 -5.31
CA TRP A 351 4.73 -7.29 -4.01
C TRP A 351 5.93 -6.61 -3.32
N THR A 352 6.92 -6.24 -4.13
CA THR A 352 7.99 -5.31 -3.76
C THR A 352 7.57 -3.95 -4.30
N GLY A 353 7.08 -3.06 -3.43
CA GLY A 353 6.48 -1.79 -3.81
C GLY A 353 7.30 -0.59 -3.35
N SER A 354 7.29 0.49 -4.13
CA SER A 354 7.78 1.82 -3.78
C SER A 354 9.18 1.79 -3.13
N MET A 355 9.34 2.05 -1.83
CA MET A 355 10.67 2.03 -1.20
C MET A 355 11.30 0.62 -1.15
N GLY A 356 10.51 -0.45 -1.21
CA GLY A 356 11.04 -1.79 -1.48
C GLY A 356 11.72 -1.88 -2.84
N GLU A 357 11.16 -1.23 -3.86
CA GLU A 357 11.76 -1.13 -5.20
C GLU A 357 13.02 -0.28 -5.17
N GLY A 358 12.99 0.85 -4.45
CA GLY A 358 14.14 1.73 -4.29
C GLY A 358 15.30 1.07 -3.51
N MET A 359 15.01 0.19 -2.54
CA MET A 359 16.05 -0.62 -1.88
C MET A 359 16.66 -1.62 -2.86
N ALA A 360 15.87 -2.29 -3.69
CA ALA A 360 16.38 -3.25 -4.67
C ALA A 360 17.35 -2.58 -5.66
N ILE A 361 16.92 -1.49 -6.31
CA ILE A 361 17.81 -0.74 -7.21
C ILE A 361 18.98 -0.09 -6.46
N GLY A 362 18.79 0.26 -5.19
CA GLY A 362 19.85 0.83 -4.37
C GLY A 362 20.95 -0.16 -4.06
N PHE A 363 20.61 -1.39 -3.67
CA PHE A 363 21.59 -2.43 -3.42
C PHE A 363 22.40 -2.81 -4.66
N GLU A 364 21.76 -2.85 -5.84
CA GLU A 364 22.46 -3.03 -7.11
C GLU A 364 23.34 -1.81 -7.45
N GLY A 365 22.80 -0.60 -7.33
CA GLY A 365 23.48 0.65 -7.69
C GLY A 365 24.68 0.99 -6.80
N MET A 366 24.67 0.55 -5.55
CA MET A 366 25.84 0.62 -4.65
C MET A 366 26.86 -0.50 -4.91
N GLU A 367 26.62 -1.36 -5.91
CA GLU A 367 27.40 -2.57 -6.23
C GLU A 367 27.52 -3.51 -5.03
N ARG A 368 26.45 -3.62 -4.24
CA ARG A 368 26.49 -4.32 -2.96
C ARG A 368 25.79 -5.67 -2.96
N ALA A 369 24.78 -5.86 -3.79
CA ALA A 369 24.08 -7.14 -3.84
C ALA A 369 23.55 -7.43 -5.24
N GLU A 370 23.41 -8.72 -5.53
CA GLU A 370 22.71 -9.19 -6.71
C GLU A 370 21.20 -9.25 -6.44
N ILE A 371 20.40 -8.85 -7.44
CA ILE A 371 18.95 -8.85 -7.35
C ILE A 371 18.37 -10.07 -8.07
N VAL A 372 17.51 -10.81 -7.38
CA VAL A 372 16.91 -12.07 -7.86
C VAL A 372 15.39 -11.97 -7.75
N GLY A 373 14.67 -12.25 -8.84
CA GLY A 373 13.21 -12.19 -8.81
C GLY A 373 12.56 -11.95 -10.16
N SER A 374 11.33 -11.47 -10.14
CA SER A 374 10.61 -11.01 -11.33
C SER A 374 10.53 -9.49 -11.37
N GLU A 375 9.71 -8.94 -12.26
CA GLU A 375 9.33 -7.52 -12.13
C GLU A 375 8.68 -7.26 -10.78
N MET A 376 8.89 -6.03 -10.29
CA MET A 376 8.36 -5.54 -9.04
C MET A 376 6.93 -4.99 -9.21
N GLU A 377 6.43 -4.24 -8.23
CA GLU A 377 5.08 -3.68 -8.29
C GLU A 377 4.94 -2.57 -9.34
N ARG A 378 6.06 -1.93 -9.74
CA ARG A 378 6.14 -0.84 -10.71
C ARG A 378 5.48 0.45 -10.22
N LEU A 379 5.65 0.79 -8.95
CA LEU A 379 5.12 2.04 -8.39
C LEU A 379 5.98 3.23 -8.85
N ALA A 380 5.37 4.09 -9.65
CA ALA A 380 6.07 5.15 -10.36
C ALA A 380 6.33 6.37 -9.45
N GLY A 381 7.57 6.85 -9.48
CA GLY A 381 7.98 8.12 -8.88
C GLY A 381 7.95 8.23 -7.36
N GLU A 382 8.36 9.42 -6.91
CA GLU A 382 8.29 9.91 -5.54
C GLU A 382 6.91 10.53 -5.30
N MET A 383 6.28 10.20 -4.17
CA MET A 383 4.91 10.62 -3.87
C MET A 383 4.87 11.86 -2.98
N SER A 384 4.01 12.80 -3.34
CA SER A 384 3.61 13.90 -2.47
C SER A 384 2.12 13.82 -2.16
N GLY A 385 1.74 14.22 -0.95
CA GLY A 385 0.35 14.31 -0.52
C GLY A 385 -0.25 15.67 -0.85
N PHE A 386 -1.49 15.64 -1.33
CA PHE A 386 -2.30 16.81 -1.67
C PHE A 386 -3.63 16.73 -0.93
N SER A 387 -4.27 17.88 -0.71
CA SER A 387 -5.55 17.98 0.00
C SER A 387 -6.56 18.69 -0.87
N PHE A 388 -7.83 18.28 -0.77
CA PHE A 388 -8.92 19.06 -1.32
C PHE A 388 -9.28 20.22 -0.39
N LYS A 389 -9.80 21.31 -0.95
CA LYS A 389 -10.37 22.44 -0.20
C LYS A 389 -11.57 22.05 0.63
N ASN A 390 -12.44 21.19 0.08
CA ASN A 390 -13.75 20.92 0.68
C ASN A 390 -13.95 19.48 1.15
N GLN A 391 -12.98 18.58 0.95
CA GLN A 391 -13.03 17.20 1.45
C GLN A 391 -12.15 17.01 2.69
N THR A 392 -12.50 16.03 3.52
CA THR A 392 -11.70 15.63 4.70
C THR A 392 -10.57 14.66 4.36
N PHE A 393 -10.51 14.21 3.11
CA PHE A 393 -9.50 13.32 2.58
C PHE A 393 -8.67 14.05 1.50
N GLY A 394 -7.64 13.38 1.00
CA GLY A 394 -6.72 13.89 0.00
C GLY A 394 -6.27 12.81 -0.98
N TYR A 395 -5.27 13.12 -1.78
CA TYR A 395 -4.72 12.25 -2.81
C TYR A 395 -3.20 12.31 -2.83
N ARG A 396 -2.58 11.34 -3.51
CA ARG A 396 -1.15 11.32 -3.74
C ARG A 396 -0.83 11.37 -5.23
N LEU A 397 0.11 12.23 -5.60
CA LEU A 397 0.65 12.32 -6.97
C LEU A 397 2.16 12.11 -6.96
N SER A 398 2.68 11.51 -8.03
CA SER A 398 4.11 11.38 -8.24
C SER A 398 4.70 12.72 -8.71
N THR A 399 5.59 13.33 -7.93
CA THR A 399 6.15 14.67 -8.19
C THR A 399 7.59 14.66 -8.70
N ALA A 400 8.28 13.52 -8.58
CA ALA A 400 9.57 13.28 -9.22
C ALA A 400 9.64 11.86 -9.78
N LYS A 401 10.32 11.69 -10.92
CA LYS A 401 10.66 10.39 -11.48
C LYS A 401 11.85 9.80 -10.74
N LEU A 402 11.85 8.48 -10.59
CA LEU A 402 12.89 7.76 -9.86
C LEU A 402 13.62 6.80 -10.78
N PHE A 403 14.94 6.69 -10.60
CA PHE A 403 15.78 5.87 -11.45
C PHE A 403 16.82 5.10 -10.62
N HIS A 404 17.17 3.91 -11.10
CA HIS A 404 18.44 3.29 -10.77
C HIS A 404 19.59 4.22 -11.20
N VAL A 405 20.74 4.18 -10.52
CA VAL A 405 21.88 5.08 -10.77
C VAL A 405 22.47 4.99 -12.18
N ASN A 406 22.20 3.90 -12.91
CA ASN A 406 22.54 3.74 -14.33
C ASN A 406 21.56 4.44 -15.30
N GLY A 407 20.51 5.10 -14.79
CA GLY A 407 19.50 5.80 -15.59
C GLY A 407 18.26 4.99 -15.96
N THR A 408 18.15 3.73 -15.54
CA THR A 408 16.94 2.92 -15.76
C THR A 408 15.79 3.44 -14.88
N PRO A 409 14.61 3.78 -15.43
CA PRO A 409 13.45 4.16 -14.61
C PRO A 409 13.08 3.05 -13.63
N ARG A 410 12.82 3.38 -12.37
CA ARG A 410 12.62 2.39 -11.30
C ARG A 410 11.47 1.43 -11.62
N GLU A 411 10.36 1.96 -12.11
CA GLU A 411 9.17 1.18 -12.49
C GLU A 411 9.39 0.27 -13.72
N LYS A 412 10.50 0.45 -14.44
CA LYS A 412 10.91 -0.38 -15.59
C LYS A 412 12.06 -1.33 -15.27
N TYR A 413 12.59 -1.28 -14.05
CA TYR A 413 13.70 -2.14 -13.63
C TYR A 413 13.28 -3.62 -13.65
N VAL A 414 14.17 -4.47 -14.18
CA VAL A 414 14.02 -5.93 -14.18
C VAL A 414 15.33 -6.54 -13.67
N PRO A 415 15.29 -7.43 -12.67
CA PRO A 415 16.49 -8.07 -12.15
C PRO A 415 17.26 -8.86 -13.21
N THR A 416 18.60 -8.81 -13.15
CA THR A 416 19.47 -9.60 -14.02
C THR A 416 19.27 -11.11 -13.78
N TYR A 417 19.15 -11.54 -12.52
CA TYR A 417 18.80 -12.91 -12.18
C TYR A 417 17.29 -13.11 -12.14
N TYR A 418 16.70 -13.07 -13.34
CA TYR A 418 15.26 -13.19 -13.53
C TYR A 418 14.73 -14.59 -13.21
N VAL A 419 13.68 -14.65 -12.40
CA VAL A 419 12.97 -15.89 -12.02
C VAL A 419 11.50 -15.74 -12.34
N LYS A 420 11.06 -16.41 -13.41
CA LYS A 420 9.63 -16.54 -13.74
C LYS A 420 9.02 -17.61 -12.85
N GLN A 421 8.01 -17.25 -12.05
CA GLN A 421 7.28 -18.22 -11.24
C GLN A 421 6.58 -19.25 -12.13
N SER A 422 6.86 -20.53 -11.89
CA SER A 422 6.29 -21.65 -12.65
C SER A 422 5.29 -22.46 -11.81
N THR A 423 5.42 -22.39 -10.49
CA THR A 423 4.66 -23.17 -9.51
C THR A 423 4.51 -22.43 -8.18
N THR A 424 3.50 -22.81 -7.39
CA THR A 424 3.33 -22.39 -5.98
C THR A 424 3.91 -23.37 -4.97
N GLU A 425 4.44 -24.51 -5.41
CA GLU A 425 4.86 -25.62 -4.55
C GLU A 425 6.27 -25.43 -3.96
N LYS A 426 7.10 -24.60 -4.60
CA LYS A 426 8.47 -24.31 -4.17
C LYS A 426 8.82 -22.84 -4.38
N ASP A 427 9.79 -22.34 -3.61
CA ASP A 427 10.26 -20.95 -3.70
C ASP A 427 11.46 -20.84 -4.64
N GLU A 428 11.17 -20.80 -5.95
CA GLU A 428 12.17 -20.74 -7.03
C GLU A 428 13.11 -19.52 -6.90
N THR A 429 12.57 -18.38 -6.45
CA THR A 429 13.35 -17.15 -6.25
C THR A 429 14.34 -17.31 -5.10
N LEU A 430 13.91 -17.92 -3.99
CA LEU A 430 14.81 -18.21 -2.86
C LEU A 430 15.86 -19.26 -3.23
N GLU A 431 15.47 -20.34 -3.93
CA GLU A 431 16.40 -21.36 -4.42
C GLU A 431 17.52 -20.71 -5.24
N LYS A 432 17.16 -19.79 -6.15
CA LYS A 432 18.13 -19.06 -6.95
C LYS A 432 19.02 -18.14 -6.10
N GLY A 433 18.47 -17.45 -5.11
CA GLY A 433 19.26 -16.61 -4.21
C GLY A 433 20.29 -17.42 -3.40
N ILE A 434 19.91 -18.59 -2.89
CA ILE A 434 20.81 -19.51 -2.19
C ILE A 434 21.91 -20.03 -3.13
N GLU A 435 21.56 -20.36 -4.38
CA GLU A 435 22.53 -20.78 -5.41
C GLU A 435 23.61 -19.73 -5.63
N LEU A 436 23.24 -18.44 -5.75
CA LEU A 436 24.20 -17.34 -5.98
C LEU A 436 25.13 -17.11 -4.79
N ILE A 437 24.60 -17.15 -3.57
CA ILE A 437 25.44 -17.06 -2.36
C ILE A 437 26.44 -18.21 -2.30
N ASN A 438 26.06 -19.42 -2.71
CA ASN A 438 26.97 -20.55 -2.71
C ASN A 438 28.08 -20.42 -3.75
N LYS A 439 27.77 -19.92 -4.95
CA LYS A 439 28.75 -19.68 -6.02
C LYS A 439 29.76 -18.59 -5.70
N ASN A 440 29.36 -17.56 -4.95
CA ASN A 440 30.25 -16.44 -4.61
C ASN A 440 31.24 -16.73 -3.47
N VAL A 441 31.17 -17.92 -2.88
CA VAL A 441 32.05 -18.34 -1.77
C VAL A 441 32.95 -19.51 -2.16
N GLU A 442 32.69 -20.15 -3.30
CA GLU A 442 33.65 -21.03 -3.98
C GLU A 442 34.71 -20.17 -4.69
#